data_AF-A0A918ZAU4-F1
#
_entry.id   AF-A0A918ZAU4-F1
#
_cell.length_a   1.000
_cell.length_b   1.000
_cell.length_c   1.000
_cell.angle_alpha   90.00
_cell.angle_beta   90.00
_cell.angle_gamma   90.00
#
_symmetry.space_group_name_H-M   'P 1'
#
loop_
_entity.id
_entity.type
_entity.pdbx_description
1 polymer ?
#
loop_
_entity_poly.entity_id
_entity_poly.type
_entity_poly.pdbx_seq_one_letter_code
_entity_poly.pdbx_strand_id
1 'polypeptide(L)' 'MADIETARKEFQRIDADGDGFITAAEFKTALAQEGDWNVTESVAEVIIRIRDLNGDKLLSFDEFWAHLSK' A
#
# COMPACT_ATOMS: atom_id res chain seq x y z
N MET A 1 5.84 18.25 -4.35
CA MET A 1 6.13 17.25 -5.40
C MET A 1 6.64 16.04 -4.65
N ALA A 2 5.81 15.01 -4.47
CA ALA A 2 6.37 13.73 -4.05
C ALA A 2 7.24 13.26 -5.21
N ASP A 3 8.50 12.95 -4.97
CA ASP A 3 9.36 12.36 -6.00
C ASP A 3 8.96 10.90 -6.21
N ILE A 4 8.96 10.46 -7.47
CA ILE A 4 8.69 9.05 -7.85
C ILE A 4 9.59 8.10 -7.07
N GLU A 5 10.83 8.51 -6.79
CA GLU A 5 11.77 7.75 -5.97
C GLU A 5 11.30 7.55 -4.53
N THR A 6 10.70 8.57 -3.91
CA THR A 6 10.17 8.47 -2.55
C THR A 6 8.96 7.55 -2.53
N ALA A 7 8.03 7.71 -3.47
CA ALA A 7 6.88 6.82 -3.58
C ALA A 7 7.30 5.38 -3.83
N ARG A 8 8.33 5.15 -4.66
CA ARG A 8 8.86 3.82 -4.94
C ARG A 8 9.54 3.19 -3.72
N LYS A 9 10.28 3.99 -2.94
CA LYS A 9 10.88 3.51 -1.68
C LYS A 9 9.82 3.13 -0.66
N GLU A 10 8.79 3.96 -0.49
CA GLU A 10 7.68 3.64 0.42
C GLU A 10 6.92 2.41 -0.06
N PHE A 11 6.67 2.29 -1.37
CA PHE A 11 6.02 1.13 -1.96
C PHE A 11 6.83 -0.15 -1.71
N GLN A 12 8.13 -0.15 -2.01
CA GLN A 12 9.03 -1.28 -1.76
C GLN A 12 9.21 -1.63 -0.29
N ARG A 13 8.91 -0.70 0.61
CA ARG A 13 8.98 -0.95 2.05
C ARG A 13 7.76 -1.73 2.55
N ILE A 14 6.66 -1.63 1.81
CA ILE A 14 5.39 -2.29 2.11
C ILE A 14 5.27 -3.61 1.33
N ASP A 15 5.60 -3.58 0.04
CA ASP A 15 5.68 -4.73 -0.86
C ASP A 15 6.81 -5.66 -0.39
N ALA A 16 6.43 -6.74 0.29
CA ALA A 16 7.37 -7.65 0.93
C ALA A 16 7.83 -8.76 -0.03
N ASP A 17 6.98 -9.14 -0.99
CA ASP A 17 7.29 -10.10 -2.05
C ASP A 17 8.05 -9.46 -3.21
N GLY A 18 7.86 -8.16 -3.44
CA GLY A 18 8.49 -7.42 -4.53
C GLY A 18 7.81 -7.64 -5.89
N ASP A 19 6.54 -8.08 -5.90
CA ASP A 19 5.79 -8.31 -7.14
C ASP A 19 5.26 -7.02 -7.76
N GLY A 20 5.41 -5.89 -7.08
CA GLY A 20 4.91 -4.60 -7.54
C GLY A 20 3.45 -4.35 -7.19
N PHE A 21 2.87 -5.17 -6.32
CA PHE A 21 1.52 -5.03 -5.79
C PHE A 21 1.56 -5.09 -4.26
N ILE A 22 0.70 -4.33 -3.59
CA ILE A 22 0.57 -4.39 -2.13
C ILE A 22 -0.73 -5.11 -1.80
N THR A 23 -0.61 -6.28 -1.16
CA THR A 23 -1.77 -6.99 -0.62
C THR A 23 -2.21 -6.42 0.74
N ALA A 24 -3.45 -6.70 1.15
CA ALA A 24 -3.93 -6.32 2.49
C ALA A 24 -3.10 -6.94 3.62
N ALA A 25 -2.55 -8.14 3.38
CA ALA A 25 -1.66 -8.82 4.31
C ALA A 25 -0.31 -8.11 4.44
N GLU A 26 0.29 -7.68 3.33
CA GLU A 26 1.54 -6.93 3.31
C GLU A 26 1.36 -5.53 3.89
N PHE A 27 0.28 -4.84 3.52
CA PHE A 27 -0.04 -3.53 4.07
C PHE A 27 -0.19 -3.58 5.60
N LYS A 28 -0.92 -4.57 6.12
CA LYS A 28 -1.02 -4.83 7.56
C LYS A 28 0.34 -5.10 8.19
N THR A 29 1.16 -5.93 7.54
CA THR A 29 2.48 -6.31 8.05
C THR A 29 3.43 -5.10 8.08
N ALA A 30 3.40 -4.26 7.05
CA ALA A 30 4.17 -3.03 6.98
C ALA A 30 3.71 -2.00 8.03
N LEU A 31 2.41 -1.83 8.22
CA LEU A 31 1.87 -0.95 9.27
C LEU A 31 2.24 -1.44 10.67
N ALA A 32 2.22 -2.75 10.90
CA ALA A 32 2.72 -3.32 12.14
C ALA A 32 4.22 -3.05 12.34
N GLN A 33 5.03 -3.09 11.28
CA GLN A 33 6.47 -2.77 11.32
C GLN A 33 6.73 -1.28 11.59
N GLU A 34 5.89 -0.37 11.09
CA GLU A 34 5.98 1.07 11.32
C GLU A 34 5.47 1.50 12.71
N GLY A 35 4.95 0.57 13.52
CA GLY A 35 4.53 0.83 14.91
C GLY A 35 3.01 0.88 15.11
N ASP A 36 2.23 0.70 14.05
CA ASP A 36 0.77 0.72 14.07
C ASP A 36 0.21 -0.71 14.12
N TRP A 37 0.30 -1.32 15.31
CA TRP A 37 -0.05 -2.74 15.53
C TRP A 37 -1.57 -2.95 15.64
N ASN A 38 -2.32 -1.85 15.66
CA ASN A 38 -3.77 -1.84 15.86
C ASN A 38 -4.55 -1.96 14.54
N VAL A 39 -3.84 -2.06 13.41
CA VAL A 39 -4.44 -2.25 12.10
C VAL A 39 -4.86 -3.71 11.96
N THR A 40 -6.17 -3.94 12.01
CA THR A 40 -6.75 -5.25 11.71
C THR A 40 -6.83 -5.47 10.20
N GLU A 41 -6.93 -6.74 9.81
CA GLU A 41 -7.06 -7.12 8.39
C GLU A 41 -8.24 -6.42 7.72
N SER A 42 -9.37 -6.25 8.42
CA SER A 42 -10.53 -5.51 7.92
C SER A 42 -10.24 -4.03 7.66
N VAL A 43 -9.40 -3.38 8.47
CA VAL A 43 -9.00 -1.99 8.26
C VAL A 43 -8.05 -1.88 7.08
N ALA A 44 -7.07 -2.79 6.98
CA ALA A 44 -6.18 -2.86 5.82
C ALA A 44 -6.97 -3.09 4.52
N GLU A 45 -7.94 -3.99 4.53
CA GLU A 45 -8.79 -4.28 3.37
C GLU A 45 -9.64 -3.07 2.99
N VAL A 46 -10.20 -2.32 3.95
CA VAL A 46 -10.94 -1.08 3.67
C VAL A 46 -10.01 0.00 3.08
N ILE A 47 -8.80 0.16 3.60
CA ILE A 47 -7.85 1.15 3.09
C ILE A 47 -7.44 0.81 1.66
N ILE A 48 -7.08 -0.44 1.39
CA ILE A 48 -6.78 -0.89 0.03
C ILE A 48 -7.98 -0.63 -0.86
N ARG A 49 -9.19 -1.04 -0.45
CA ARG A 49 -10.39 -0.87 -1.26
C ARG A 49 -10.78 0.59 -1.54
N ILE A 50 -10.35 1.54 -0.72
CA ILE A 50 -10.55 2.98 -0.98
C ILE A 50 -9.56 3.51 -2.04
N ARG A 51 -8.40 2.89 -2.14
CA ARG A 51 -7.31 3.31 -3.03
C ARG A 51 -7.19 2.47 -4.31
N ASP A 52 -7.71 1.26 -4.26
CA ASP A 52 -7.91 0.32 -5.36
C ASP A 52 -9.01 0.88 -6.28
N LEU A 53 -8.59 1.22 -7.50
CA LEU A 53 -9.42 1.82 -8.55
C LEU A 53 -9.97 0.76 -9.50
N ASN A 54 -9.27 -0.37 -9.60
CA ASN A 54 -9.55 -1.44 -10.56
C ASN A 54 -10.35 -2.61 -9.96
N GLY A 55 -10.53 -2.68 -8.65
CA GLY A 55 -11.33 -3.69 -7.96
C GLY A 55 -10.60 -4.99 -7.66
N ASP A 56 -9.27 -5.08 -7.82
CA ASP A 56 -8.53 -6.34 -7.73
C ASP A 56 -8.12 -6.73 -6.29
N LYS A 57 -8.33 -5.81 -5.34
CA LYS A 57 -7.98 -5.91 -3.91
C LYS A 57 -6.47 -5.86 -3.64
N LEU A 58 -5.68 -5.40 -4.59
CA LEU A 58 -4.26 -5.13 -4.46
C LEU A 58 -4.01 -3.67 -4.82
N LEU A 59 -2.96 -3.10 -4.25
CA LEU A 59 -2.55 -1.76 -4.61
C LEU A 59 -1.37 -1.81 -5.58
N SER A 60 -1.60 -1.44 -6.83
CA SER A 60 -0.53 -1.33 -7.81
C SER A 60 0.32 -0.08 -7.55
N PHE A 61 1.58 -0.08 -8.02
CA PHE A 61 2.41 1.14 -7.96
C PHE A 61 1.74 2.35 -8.62
N ASP A 62 1.04 2.14 -9.74
CA ASP A 62 0.31 3.20 -10.44
C ASP A 62 -0.82 3.80 -9.59
N GLU A 63 -1.59 2.96 -8.89
CA GLU A 63 -2.68 3.39 -8.01
C GLU A 63 -2.16 4.10 -6.76
N PHE A 64 -1.06 3.59 -6.19
CA PHE A 64 -0.36 4.24 -5.09
C PHE A 64 0.16 5.62 -5.49
N TRP A 65 0.78 5.72 -6.67
CA TRP A 65 1.29 6.97 -7.22
C TRP A 65 0.17 7.96 -7.56
N ALA A 66 -0.91 7.49 -8.20
CA ALA A 66 -2.08 8.30 -8.51
C ALA A 66 -2.72 8.88 -7.24
N HIS A 67 -2.69 8.14 -6.13
CA HIS A 67 -3.15 8.64 -4.84
C HIS A 67 -2.20 9.66 -4.19
N LEU A 68 -0.89 9.46 -4.28
CA LEU A 68 0.12 10.38 -3.74
C LEU A 68 0.29 11.68 -4.54
N SER A 69 0.00 11.62 -5.85
CA SER A 69 0.11 12.77 -6.76
C SER A 69 -1.16 13.65 -6.77
N LYS A 70 -2.17 13.32 -5.98
CA LYS A 70 -3.44 14.06 -5.90
C LYS A 70 -3.45 15.02 -4.72
#